data_AF-A0A1I1PHT6-F1
#
_entry.id   AF-A0A1I1PHT6-F1
#
_cell.length_a   1.000
_cell.length_b   1.000
_cell.length_c   1.000
_cell.angle_alpha   90.00
_cell.angle_beta   90.00
_cell.angle_gamma   90.00
#
_symmetry.space_group_name_H-M   'P 1'
#
loop_
_entity.id
_entity.type
_entity.pdbx_description
1 polymer ?
#
loop_
_entity_poly.entity_id
_entity_poly.type
_entity_poly.pdbx_seq_one_letter_code
_entity_poly.pdbx_strand_id
1 'polypeptide(L)'
;MHMLFRLFGPRRRKNQDEIASRVAEVIVHVLYDVGLDRFLKGTVLLDRQFRLHFYAAPPAPSAAILASLPVHELAEARVFSAHVHEQGIDAPTLERFTRSMADGFMRELRAQSAALRALPAARRTRISALFHA
;
A
#
# COMPACT_ATOMS: atom_id res chain seq x y z
N MET A 1 12.06 16.40 -11.46
CA MET A 1 10.76 16.90 -10.97
C MET A 1 10.04 15.72 -10.29
N HIS A 2 9.98 15.69 -8.96
CA HIS A 2 9.29 14.63 -8.22
C HIS A 2 7.82 15.03 -8.01
N MET A 3 6.88 14.40 -8.72
CA MET A 3 5.45 14.60 -8.48
C MET A 3 5.03 13.83 -7.23
N LEU A 4 4.84 14.57 -6.12
CA LEU A 4 4.30 14.08 -4.86
C LEU A 4 2.76 14.24 -4.89
N PHE A 5 2.01 13.16 -5.13
CA PHE A 5 0.57 13.18 -4.94
C PHE A 5 0.24 13.13 -3.44
N ARG A 6 0.13 14.32 -2.83
CA ARG A 6 -0.41 14.50 -1.46
C ARG A 6 -1.93 14.44 -1.51
N LEU A 7 -2.53 13.28 -1.23
CA LEU A 7 -3.96 13.18 -0.94
C LEU A 7 -4.20 13.49 0.55
N PHE A 8 -4.81 14.65 0.81
CA PHE A 8 -5.12 15.21 2.13
C PHE A 8 -6.39 14.60 2.73
N GLY A 9 -6.37 14.39 4.04
CA GLY A 9 -7.55 14.18 4.89
C GLY A 9 -7.21 14.52 6.36
N PRO A 10 -8.15 15.07 7.16
CA PRO A 10 -7.90 15.53 8.53
C PRO A 10 -7.53 14.37 9.46
N ARG A 11 -6.76 14.67 10.52
CA ARG A 11 -6.23 13.75 11.57
C ARG A 11 -7.31 12.83 12.18
N ARG A 12 -7.73 11.79 11.46
CA ARG A 12 -8.48 10.65 11.99
C ARG A 12 -7.49 9.60 12.49
N ARG A 13 -7.82 8.92 13.59
CA ARG A 13 -7.00 7.80 14.10
C ARG A 13 -6.96 6.72 13.02
N LYS A 14 -5.80 6.58 12.38
CA LYS A 14 -5.58 5.57 11.35
C LYS A 14 -5.69 4.18 11.94
N ASN A 15 -6.26 3.26 11.17
CA ASN A 15 -6.29 1.83 11.46
C ASN A 15 -5.59 1.07 10.33
N GLN A 16 -5.34 -0.22 10.54
CA GLN A 16 -4.61 -1.01 9.56
C GLN A 16 -5.41 -1.22 8.28
N ASP A 17 -6.74 -1.36 8.36
CA ASP A 17 -7.61 -1.49 7.18
C ASP A 17 -7.55 -0.25 6.28
N GLU A 18 -7.57 0.96 6.85
CA GLU A 18 -7.41 2.21 6.10
C GLU A 18 -6.07 2.27 5.36
N ILE A 19 -5.00 1.72 5.95
CA ILE A 19 -3.69 1.66 5.30
C ILE A 19 -3.72 0.61 4.20
N ALA A 20 -4.33 -0.55 4.42
CA ALA A 20 -4.48 -1.60 3.40
C ALA A 20 -5.26 -1.11 2.18
N SER A 21 -6.40 -0.44 2.38
CA SER A 21 -7.14 0.21 1.29
C SER A 21 -6.28 1.22 0.54
N ARG A 22 -5.48 2.01 1.28
CA ARG A 22 -4.59 2.99 0.66
C ARG A 22 -3.44 2.35 -0.12
N VAL A 23 -2.93 1.20 0.31
CA VAL A 23 -1.95 0.42 -0.47
C VAL A 23 -2.57 0.02 -1.81
N ALA A 24 -3.77 -0.54 -1.80
CA ALA A 24 -4.46 -0.95 -3.03
C ALA A 24 -4.65 0.24 -4.00
N GLU A 25 -5.08 1.40 -3.49
CA GLU A 25 -5.20 2.63 -4.29
C GLU A 25 -3.86 3.07 -4.91
N VAL A 26 -2.77 3.04 -4.13
CA VAL A 26 -1.44 3.41 -4.62
C VAL A 26 -0.98 2.44 -5.71
N ILE A 27 -1.19 1.12 -5.55
CA ILE A 27 -0.85 0.12 -6.56
C ILE A 27 -1.57 0.42 -7.86
N VAL A 28 -2.90 0.58 -7.82
CA VAL A 28 -3.71 0.83 -9.01
C VAL A 28 -3.26 2.12 -9.70
N HIS A 29 -3.12 3.21 -8.94
CA HIS A 29 -2.75 4.50 -9.49
C HIS A 29 -1.36 4.48 -10.13
N VAL A 30 -0.36 3.86 -9.47
CA VAL A 30 0.99 3.77 -10.02
C VAL A 30 1.03 2.84 -11.23
N LEU A 31 0.29 1.74 -11.25
CA LEU A 31 0.20 0.87 -12.41
C LEU A 31 -0.37 1.61 -13.63
N TYR A 32 -1.41 2.43 -13.45
CA TYR A 32 -1.99 3.23 -14.52
C TYR A 32 -1.09 4.39 -14.98
N ASP A 33 -0.50 5.14 -14.05
CA ASP A 33 0.25 6.36 -14.39
C ASP A 33 1.69 6.09 -14.83
N VAL A 34 2.32 5.05 -14.26
CA VAL A 34 3.76 4.79 -14.39
C VAL A 34 4.05 3.53 -15.18
N GLY A 35 3.11 2.58 -15.23
CA GLY A 35 3.23 1.32 -15.93
C GLY A 35 3.90 0.21 -15.09
N LEU A 36 3.62 -1.05 -15.48
CA LEU A 36 4.01 -2.25 -14.74
C LEU A 36 5.52 -2.37 -14.52
N ASP A 37 6.33 -2.24 -15.57
CA ASP A 37 7.79 -2.42 -15.48
C ASP A 37 8.44 -1.47 -14.48
N ARG A 38 8.00 -0.21 -14.48
CA ARG A 38 8.52 0.81 -13.56
C ARG A 38 7.98 0.61 -12.15
N PHE A 39 6.73 0.17 -12.00
CA PHE A 39 6.17 -0.21 -10.71
C PHE A 39 6.99 -1.33 -10.05
N LEU A 40 7.30 -2.40 -10.78
CA LEU A 40 8.06 -3.55 -10.29
C LEU A 40 9.49 -3.18 -9.85
N LYS A 41 10.11 -2.20 -10.52
CA LYS A 41 11.45 -1.68 -10.18
C LYS A 41 11.42 -0.65 -9.04
N GLY A 42 10.24 -0.18 -8.66
CA GLY A 42 10.08 0.85 -7.65
C GLY A 42 10.15 0.34 -6.22
N THR A 43 9.93 1.27 -5.29
CA THR A 43 9.91 1.06 -3.85
C THR A 43 8.71 1.76 -3.25
N VAL A 44 7.97 1.05 -2.40
CA VAL A 44 6.87 1.62 -1.60
C VAL A 44 7.38 1.88 -0.19
N LEU A 45 7.07 3.07 0.31
CA LEU A 45 7.55 3.56 1.59
C LEU A 45 6.38 3.95 2.48
N LEU A 46 6.49 3.62 3.76
CA LEU A 46 5.58 4.09 4.81
C LEU A 46 6.29 5.12 5.69
N ASP A 47 5.76 6.33 5.77
CA ASP A 47 6.32 7.38 6.62
C ASP A 47 5.75 7.36 8.05
N ARG A 48 6.31 8.18 8.94
CA ARG A 48 5.84 8.35 10.33
C ARG A 48 4.41 8.85 10.49
N GLN A 49 3.82 9.39 9.43
CA GLN A 49 2.42 9.80 9.38
C GLN A 49 1.54 8.70 8.78
N PHE A 50 2.07 7.49 8.59
CA PHE A 50 1.45 6.35 7.91
C PHE A 50 0.95 6.72 6.51
N ARG A 51 1.71 7.52 5.77
CA ARG A 51 1.45 7.81 4.36
C ARG A 51 2.32 6.90 3.52
N LEU A 52 1.72 6.41 2.44
CA LEU A 52 2.39 5.58 1.46
C LEU A 52 2.93 6.44 0.33
N HIS A 53 4.17 6.19 -0.03
CA HIS A 53 4.87 6.90 -1.09
C HIS A 53 5.49 5.88 -2.02
N PHE A 54 5.32 6.08 -3.33
CA PHE A 54 6.01 5.28 -4.34
C PHE A 54 7.19 6.07 -4.89
N TYR A 55 8.34 5.40 -5.02
CA TYR A 55 9.53 5.94 -5.65
C TYR A 55 10.01 4.98 -6.73
N ALA A 56 10.32 5.50 -7.92
CA ALA A 56 10.88 4.69 -9.01
C ALA A 56 12.31 4.18 -8.72
N ALA A 57 12.98 4.75 -7.71
CA ALA A 57 14.28 4.31 -7.23
C ALA A 57 14.28 4.31 -5.68
N PRO A 58 15.07 3.43 -5.03
CA PRO A 58 15.12 3.37 -3.58
C PRO A 58 15.51 4.73 -2.97
N PRO A 59 14.70 5.31 -2.06
CA PRO A 59 15.05 6.55 -1.40
C PRO A 59 16.17 6.30 -0.38
N ALA A 60 16.95 7.35 -0.07
CA ALA A 60 17.96 7.28 0.98
C ALA A 60 17.31 6.93 2.34
N PRO A 61 17.96 6.11 3.18
CA PRO A 61 17.48 5.82 4.53
C PRO A 61 17.29 7.12 5.31
N SER A 62 16.15 7.22 6.00
CA SER A 62 15.83 8.39 6.81
C SER A 62 15.03 7.97 8.03
N ALA A 63 15.26 8.64 9.16
CA ALA A 63 14.50 8.42 10.37
C ALA A 63 12.99 8.62 10.15
N ALA A 64 12.58 9.42 9.15
CA ALA A 64 11.17 9.64 8.83
C ALA A 64 10.44 8.42 8.24
N ILE A 65 11.19 7.36 7.90
CA ILE A 65 10.71 6.15 7.25
C ILE A 65 10.44 5.08 8.30
N LEU A 66 9.20 4.57 8.32
CA LEU A 66 8.81 3.46 9.19
C LEU A 66 9.06 2.09 8.54
N ALA A 67 8.91 2.01 7.23
CA ALA A 67 9.15 0.81 6.45
C ALA A 67 9.41 1.19 4.99
N SER A 68 10.21 0.39 4.30
CA SER A 68 10.55 0.58 2.89
C SER A 68 10.64 -0.78 2.23
N LEU A 69 9.84 -0.99 1.19
CA LEU A 69 9.73 -2.28 0.52
C LEU A 69 9.93 -2.10 -1.00
N PRO A 70 11.02 -2.62 -1.56
CA PRO A 70 11.16 -2.77 -3.00
C PRO A 70 10.07 -3.69 -3.54
N VAL A 71 9.37 -3.28 -4.60
CA VAL A 71 8.20 -4.03 -5.10
C VAL A 71 8.60 -5.44 -5.58
N HIS A 72 9.77 -5.61 -6.17
CA HIS A 72 10.30 -6.90 -6.64
C HIS A 72 10.61 -7.92 -5.51
N GLU A 73 10.65 -7.49 -4.26
CA GLU A 73 10.80 -8.37 -3.09
C GLU A 73 9.47 -9.01 -2.69
N LEU A 74 8.33 -8.48 -3.15
CA LEU A 74 7.04 -9.14 -2.97
C LEU A 74 6.92 -10.35 -3.89
N ALA A 75 6.64 -11.51 -3.30
CA ALA A 75 6.34 -12.73 -4.05
C ALA A 75 5.15 -12.51 -4.98
N GLU A 76 4.13 -11.80 -4.51
CA GLU A 76 2.92 -11.46 -5.26
C GLU A 76 3.21 -10.63 -6.52
N ALA A 77 4.21 -9.73 -6.46
CA ALA A 77 4.62 -8.93 -7.61
C ALA A 77 5.30 -9.76 -8.71
N ARG A 78 6.05 -10.80 -8.33
CA ARG A 78 6.67 -11.74 -9.29
C ARG A 78 5.62 -12.57 -10.01
N VAL A 79 4.64 -13.10 -9.27
CA VAL A 79 3.52 -13.85 -9.86
C VAL A 79 2.72 -12.97 -10.80
N PHE A 80 2.44 -11.73 -10.40
CA PHE A 80 1.73 -10.78 -11.25
C PHE A 80 2.51 -10.46 -12.54
N SER A 81 3.82 -10.21 -12.43
CA SER A 81 4.67 -9.94 -13.58
C SER A 81 4.68 -11.09 -14.58
N ALA A 82 4.82 -12.33 -14.11
CA ALA A 82 4.77 -13.51 -14.97
C ALA A 82 3.41 -13.64 -15.67
N HIS A 83 2.32 -13.47 -14.92
CA HIS A 83 0.97 -13.56 -15.47
C HIS A 83 0.71 -12.51 -16.56
N VAL A 84 1.07 -11.24 -16.32
CA VAL A 84 0.86 -10.18 -17.32
C VAL A 84 1.70 -10.42 -18.58
N HIS A 85 2.91 -10.97 -18.43
CA HIS A 85 3.76 -11.28 -19.58
C HIS A 85 3.20 -12.44 -20.43
N GLU A 86 2.59 -13.44 -19.80
CA GLU A 86 2.07 -14.63 -20.47
C GLU A 86 0.66 -14.44 -21.04
N GLN A 87 -0.22 -13.76 -20.32
CA GLN A 87 -1.67 -13.75 -20.60
C GLN A 87 -2.24 -12.34 -20.83
N GLY A 88 -1.43 -11.30 -20.66
CA GLY A 88 -1.92 -9.93 -20.63
C GLY A 88 -2.68 -9.63 -19.33
N ILE A 89 -3.47 -8.56 -19.33
CA ILE A 89 -4.21 -8.13 -18.14
C ILE A 89 -5.62 -7.67 -18.49
N ASP A 90 -6.61 -8.16 -17.75
CA ASP A 90 -7.97 -7.64 -17.73
C ASP A 90 -8.31 -7.01 -16.36
N ALA A 91 -9.45 -6.32 -16.28
CA ALA A 91 -9.83 -5.60 -15.08
C ALA A 91 -10.08 -6.51 -13.85
N PRO A 92 -10.78 -7.67 -13.97
CA PRO A 92 -10.94 -8.61 -12.86
C PRO A 92 -9.61 -9.17 -12.34
N THR A 93 -8.69 -9.49 -13.26
CA THR A 93 -7.36 -9.99 -12.92
C THR A 93 -6.56 -8.91 -12.21
N LEU A 94 -6.59 -7.68 -12.71
CA LEU A 94 -5.94 -6.53 -12.06
C LEU A 94 -6.47 -6.31 -10.65
N GLU A 95 -7.79 -6.39 -10.43
CA GLU A 95 -8.37 -6.24 -9.08
C GLU A 95 -7.87 -7.33 -8.12
N ARG A 96 -7.90 -8.58 -8.57
CA ARG A 96 -7.43 -9.72 -7.77
C ARG A 96 -5.96 -9.58 -7.39
N PHE A 97 -5.11 -9.24 -8.35
CA PHE A 97 -3.68 -9.04 -8.11
C PHE A 97 -3.41 -7.82 -7.24
N THR A 98 -4.15 -6.73 -7.42
CA THR A 98 -4.07 -5.54 -6.55
C THR A 98 -4.35 -5.92 -5.10
N ARG A 99 -5.42 -6.69 -4.86
CA ARG A 99 -5.77 -7.15 -3.52
C ARG A 99 -4.68 -8.03 -2.92
N SER A 100 -4.22 -9.02 -3.68
CA SER A 100 -3.12 -9.92 -3.25
C SER A 100 -1.83 -9.16 -2.95
N MET A 101 -1.45 -8.21 -3.80
CA MET A 101 -0.28 -7.36 -3.57
C MET A 101 -0.47 -6.48 -2.34
N ALA A 102 -1.66 -5.89 -2.14
CA ALA A 102 -1.95 -5.08 -0.97
C ALA A 102 -1.82 -5.88 0.34
N ASP A 103 -2.29 -7.12 0.35
CA ASP A 103 -2.10 -8.03 1.49
C ASP A 103 -0.61 -8.34 1.72
N GLY A 104 0.14 -8.60 0.65
CA GLY A 104 1.59 -8.81 0.68
C GLY A 104 2.34 -7.59 1.25
N PHE A 105 2.07 -6.40 0.74
CA PHE A 105 2.62 -5.15 1.27
C PHE A 105 2.27 -4.98 2.75
N MET A 106 1.02 -5.19 3.15
CA MET A 106 0.63 -5.05 4.55
C MET A 106 1.36 -6.04 5.46
N ARG A 107 1.59 -7.27 5.00
CA ARG A 107 2.40 -8.27 5.72
C ARG A 107 3.83 -7.75 5.95
N GLU A 108 4.51 -7.30 4.89
CA GLU A 108 5.90 -6.83 4.99
C GLU A 108 6.02 -5.52 5.77
N LEU A 109 5.10 -4.56 5.55
CA LEU A 109 5.08 -3.30 6.29
C LEU A 109 4.88 -3.52 7.78
N ARG A 110 4.05 -4.50 8.18
CA ARG A 110 3.86 -4.87 9.60
C ARG A 110 5.11 -5.51 10.18
N ALA A 111 5.80 -6.36 9.42
CA ALA A 111 7.04 -6.99 9.85
C ALA A 111 8.12 -5.92 10.15
N GLN A 112 8.22 -4.89 9.30
CA GLN A 112 9.21 -3.83 9.43
C GLN A 112 8.82 -2.71 10.43
N SER A 113 7.52 -2.47 10.67
CA SER A 113 7.06 -1.34 11.48
C SER A 113 6.29 -1.77 12.74
N ALA A 114 6.94 -1.64 13.90
CA ALA A 114 6.27 -1.79 15.19
C ALA A 114 5.14 -0.76 15.41
N ALA A 115 5.32 0.46 14.90
CA ALA A 115 4.32 1.52 14.98
C ALA A 115 3.04 1.17 14.18
N LEU A 116 3.18 0.50 13.03
CA LEU A 116 2.04 0.01 12.25
C LEU A 116 1.31 -1.12 12.98
N ARG A 117 2.05 -2.06 13.58
CA ARG A 117 1.47 -3.15 14.37
C ARG A 117 0.69 -2.66 15.60
N ALA A 118 1.10 -1.53 16.17
CA ALA A 118 0.40 -0.91 17.30
C ALA A 118 -0.92 -0.23 16.92
N LEU A 119 -1.22 -0.02 15.63
CA LEU A 119 -2.50 0.53 15.21
C LEU A 119 -3.64 -0.51 15.39
N PRO A 120 -4.87 -0.07 15.71
CA PRO A 120 -6.02 -0.96 15.68
C PRO A 120 -6.18 -1.62 14.31
N ALA A 121 -6.52 -2.91 14.27
CA ALA A 121 -6.74 -3.64 13.01
C ALA A 121 -7.84 -2.97 12.18
N ALA A 122 -9.04 -2.87 12.76
CA ALA A 122 -10.19 -2.22 12.15
C ALA A 122 -10.59 -0.94 12.90
N ARG A 123 -11.32 -0.07 12.21
CA ARG A 123 -12.03 1.03 12.89
C ARG A 123 -13.04 0.39 13.86
N ARG A 124 -12.90 0.67 15.16
CA ARG A 124 -14.02 0.45 16.10
C ARG A 124 -15.13 1.40 15.69
N THR A 125 -16.12 0.91 14.97
CA THR A 125 -17.39 1.59 14.83
C THR A 125 -17.95 1.67 16.24
N ARG A 126 -17.92 2.86 16.85
CA ARG A 126 -18.83 3.14 17.97
C ARG A 126 -20.23 3.08 17.36
N ILE A 127 -20.82 1.89 17.33
CA ILE A 127 -22.27 1.79 17.34
C ILE A 127 -22.62 2.35 18.72
N SER A 128 -23.02 3.62 18.77
CA SER A 128 -23.72 4.14 19.94
C SER A 128 -24.87 3.18 20.17
N ALA A 129 -24.86 2.50 21.31
CA ALA A 129 -26.04 1.92 21.90
C ALA A 129 -27.03 3.07 22.14
N LEU A 130 -27.83 3.38 21.13
CA LEU A 130 -29.00 4.27 21.16
C LEU A 130 -30.22 3.51 20.65
N PHE A 131 -30.32 2.24 21.02
CA PHE A 131 -31.57 1.50 21.03
C PHE A 131 -31.84 1.02 22.45
N HIS A 132 -32.14 1.99 23.31
CA HIS A 132 -32.90 1.79 24.54
C HIS A 132 -33.91 2.92 24.62
N ALA A 133 -35.12 2.64 24.16
CA ALA A 133 -36.40 3.13 24.66
C ALA A 133 -37.49 2.51 23.80
#